data_AF-A0A3M2EH75-F1
#
_entry.id   AF-A0A3M2EH75-F1
#
_cell.length_a   1.000
_cell.length_b   1.000
_cell.length_c   1.000
_cell.angle_alpha   90.00
_cell.angle_beta   90.00
_cell.angle_gamma   90.00
#
_symmetry.space_group_name_H-M   'P 1'
#
loop_
_entity.id
_entity.type
_entity.pdbx_description
1 polymer ?
#
loop_
_entity_poly.entity_id
_entity_poly.type
_entity_poly.pdbx_seq_one_letter_code
_entity_poly.pdbx_strand_id
1 'polypeptide(L)'
;MDAPEGEPDDLKLIKGVGPKLEQTLNALGVWHYAQIASWSEAEVAWVDANLKGFRGRVSRDGWVEQARKLAAGEETEFSKRASKTGMYDK
;
A
#
# COMPACT_ATOMS: atom_id res chain seq x y z
N MET A 1 7.56 22.06 -10.15
CA MET A 1 7.42 21.28 -8.92
C MET A 1 6.45 20.18 -9.27
N ASP A 2 7.02 19.10 -9.78
CA ASP A 2 6.31 17.98 -10.37
C ASP A 2 5.58 17.25 -9.25
N ALA A 3 4.26 17.45 -9.17
CA ALA A 3 3.41 16.46 -8.54
C ALA A 3 3.71 15.13 -9.25
N PRO A 4 3.87 13.99 -8.54
CA PRO A 4 4.01 12.72 -9.23
C PRO A 4 2.83 12.57 -10.21
N GLU A 5 3.13 12.66 -11.50
CA GLU A 5 2.15 12.59 -12.58
C GLU A 5 1.62 11.16 -12.63
N GLY A 6 0.38 10.97 -12.20
CA GLY A 6 -0.31 9.68 -12.30
C GLY A 6 -1.62 9.67 -11.53
N GLU A 7 -2.58 8.86 -11.99
CA GLU A 7 -3.74 8.51 -11.16
C GLU A 7 -3.27 7.82 -9.87
N PRO A 8 -3.94 8.06 -8.73
CA PRO A 8 -3.63 7.36 -7.48
C PRO A 8 -3.71 5.84 -7.69
N ASP A 9 -2.73 5.13 -7.15
CA ASP A 9 -2.74 3.67 -7.16
C ASP A 9 -3.77 3.14 -6.15
N ASP A 10 -4.39 2.00 -6.46
CA ASP A 10 -5.27 1.30 -5.52
C ASP A 10 -4.44 0.55 -4.46
N LEU A 11 -4.09 1.26 -3.38
CA LEU A 11 -3.29 0.69 -2.30
C LEU A 11 -3.95 -0.52 -1.64
N LYS A 12 -5.28 -0.69 -1.77
CA LYS A 12 -6.00 -1.88 -1.27
C LYS A 12 -5.61 -3.16 -2.02
N LEU A 13 -4.90 -3.08 -3.14
CA LEU A 13 -4.30 -4.23 -3.82
C LEU A 13 -3.08 -4.81 -3.07
N ILE A 14 -2.56 -4.10 -2.06
CA ILE A 14 -1.57 -4.64 -1.13
C ILE A 14 -2.29 -5.41 -0.02
N LYS A 15 -1.91 -6.67 0.19
CA LYS A 15 -2.47 -7.50 1.27
C LYS A 15 -2.26 -6.82 2.62
N GLY A 16 -3.34 -6.65 3.35
CA GLY A 16 -3.33 -6.03 4.68
C GLY A 16 -3.61 -4.54 4.65
N VAL A 17 -3.57 -3.89 3.48
CA VAL A 17 -4.15 -2.56 3.26
C VAL A 17 -5.63 -2.72 2.95
N GLY A 18 -6.48 -2.17 3.81
CA GLY A 18 -7.91 -2.03 3.55
C GLY A 18 -8.29 -0.56 3.32
N PRO A 19 -9.55 -0.26 2.98
CA PRO A 19 -10.00 1.09 2.63
C PRO A 19 -9.66 2.15 3.69
N LYS A 20 -9.75 1.79 4.97
CA LYS A 20 -9.40 2.70 6.08
C LYS A 20 -7.89 2.99 6.18
N LEU A 21 -7.06 1.99 5.88
CA LEU A 21 -5.60 2.15 5.85
C LEU A 21 -5.17 2.96 4.63
N GLU A 22 -5.75 2.68 3.46
CA GLU A 22 -5.56 3.49 2.26
C GLU A 22 -5.88 4.97 2.53
N GLN A 23 -7.06 5.28 3.10
CA GLN A 23 -7.40 6.65 3.48
C GLN A 23 -6.37 7.28 4.44
N THR A 24 -5.84 6.50 5.38
CA THR A 24 -4.82 6.97 6.32
C THR A 24 -3.50 7.25 5.59
N LEU A 25 -3.09 6.38 4.66
CA LEU A 25 -1.89 6.54 3.84
C LEU A 25 -2.02 7.75 2.91
N ASN A 26 -3.16 7.91 2.25
CA ASN A 26 -3.48 9.06 1.41
C ASN A 26 -3.44 10.37 2.22
N ALA A 27 -3.97 10.38 3.45
CA ALA A 27 -3.86 11.53 4.35
C ALA A 27 -2.41 11.84 4.77
N LEU A 28 -1.52 10.84 4.74
CA LEU A 28 -0.08 10.98 4.97
C LEU A 28 0.69 11.37 3.68
N GLY A 29 0.00 11.55 2.55
CA GLY A 29 0.63 11.88 1.26
C GLY A 29 1.12 10.67 0.47
N VAL A 30 0.70 9.46 0.83
CA VAL A 30 1.06 8.21 0.15
C VAL A 30 -0.10 7.80 -0.74
N TRP A 31 0.10 7.92 -2.04
CA TRP A 31 -0.89 7.67 -3.09
C TRP A 31 -0.44 6.64 -4.12
N HIS A 32 0.87 6.32 -4.15
CA HIS A 32 1.45 5.43 -5.15
C HIS A 32 2.21 4.26 -4.52
N TYR A 33 2.21 3.10 -5.19
CA TYR A 33 2.99 1.94 -4.78
C TYR A 33 4.48 2.25 -4.74
N ALA A 34 4.98 3.10 -5.64
CA ALA A 34 6.38 3.51 -5.70
C ALA A 34 6.87 4.14 -4.38
N GLN A 35 6.01 4.90 -3.69
CA GLN A 35 6.34 5.51 -2.41
C GLN A 35 6.51 4.44 -1.32
N ILE A 36 5.60 3.47 -1.26
CA ILE A 36 5.68 2.34 -0.31
C ILE A 36 6.87 1.44 -0.64
N ALA A 37 7.15 1.21 -1.92
CA ALA A 37 8.30 0.47 -2.39
C ALA A 37 9.63 1.14 -2.00
N SER A 38 9.67 2.48 -1.90
CA SER A 38 10.87 3.20 -1.48
C SER A 38 11.14 3.17 0.02
N TRP A 39 10.19 2.69 0.85
CA TRP A 39 10.39 2.66 2.30
C TRP A 39 11.55 1.75 2.71
N SER A 40 12.41 2.30 3.54
CA SER A 40 13.41 1.60 4.33
C SER A 40 12.77 0.87 5.51
N GLU A 41 13.51 -0.04 6.13
CA GLU A 41 13.07 -0.74 7.35
C GLU A 41 12.71 0.23 8.49
N ALA A 42 13.41 1.36 8.57
CA ALA A 42 13.13 2.41 9.55
C ALA A 42 11.79 3.11 9.27
N GLU A 43 11.49 3.41 8.02
CA GLU A 43 10.21 3.99 7.60
C GLU A 43 9.07 3.00 7.81
N VAL A 44 9.27 1.73 7.47
CA VAL A 44 8.31 0.65 7.77
C VAL A 44 8.01 0.59 9.26
N ALA A 45 9.03 0.59 10.11
CA ALA A 45 8.86 0.57 11.56
C ALA A 45 8.14 1.82 12.08
N TRP A 46 8.44 2.99 11.51
CA TRP A 46 7.77 4.24 11.86
C TRP A 46 6.29 4.23 11.47
N VAL A 47 5.97 3.82 10.24
CA VAL A 47 4.59 3.67 9.76
C VAL A 47 3.86 2.63 10.61
N ASP A 48 4.46 1.48 10.88
CA ASP A 48 3.89 0.45 11.75
C ASP A 48 3.57 0.98 13.15
N ALA A 49 4.43 1.83 13.72
CA ALA A 49 4.18 2.45 15.03
C ALA A 49 3.09 3.53 14.98
N ASN A 50 3.01 4.28 13.88
CA ASN A 50 2.10 5.40 13.70
C ASN A 50 0.70 4.99 13.25
N LEU A 51 0.55 3.79 12.65
CA LEU A 51 -0.73 3.19 12.29
C LEU A 51 -1.47 2.68 13.55
N LYS A 52 -2.19 3.59 14.22
CA LYS A 52 -3.01 3.28 15.40
C LYS A 52 -4.04 2.19 15.09
N GLY A 53 -3.95 1.06 15.79
CA GLY A 53 -4.83 -0.10 15.63
C GLY A 53 -4.39 -1.14 14.58
N PHE A 54 -3.31 -0.87 13.84
CA PHE A 54 -2.82 -1.73 12.77
C PHE A 54 -1.31 -2.00 12.88
N ARG A 55 -0.76 -1.91 14.10
CA ARG A 55 0.68 -2.05 14.36
C ARG A 55 1.22 -3.39 13.86
N GLY A 56 2.36 -3.32 13.17
CA GLY A 56 3.10 -4.49 12.68
C GLY A 56 2.52 -5.09 11.39
N ARG A 57 1.53 -4.46 10.75
CA ARG A 57 0.97 -4.99 9.50
C ARG A 57 1.85 -4.70 8.29
N VAL A 58 2.54 -3.57 8.27
CA VAL A 58 3.40 -3.18 7.15
C VAL A 58 4.53 -4.20 6.98
N SER A 59 5.17 -4.56 8.10
CA SER A 59 6.21 -5.59 8.15
C SER A 59 5.66 -7.01 8.01
N ARG A 60 4.65 -7.41 8.79
CA ARG A 60 4.08 -8.78 8.77
C ARG A 60 3.51 -9.16 7.42
N ASP A 61 2.81 -8.24 6.77
CA ASP A 61 2.17 -8.49 5.49
C ASP A 61 3.12 -8.14 4.32
N GLY A 62 4.33 -7.64 4.57
CA GLY A 62 5.35 -7.44 3.53
C GLY A 62 4.97 -6.40 2.48
N TRP A 63 4.44 -5.25 2.91
CA TRP A 63 3.89 -4.24 2.01
C TRP A 63 4.91 -3.73 1.00
N VAL A 64 6.16 -3.51 1.43
CA VAL A 64 7.22 -3.00 0.58
C VAL A 64 7.51 -3.93 -0.61
N GLU A 65 7.54 -5.25 -0.39
CA GLU A 65 7.78 -6.22 -1.47
C GLU A 65 6.60 -6.26 -2.45
N GLN A 66 5.36 -6.24 -1.93
CA GLN A 66 4.17 -6.23 -2.77
C GLN A 66 4.06 -4.95 -3.59
N ALA A 67 4.34 -3.80 -2.95
CA ALA A 67 4.34 -2.50 -3.60
C ALA A 67 5.41 -2.41 -4.70
N ARG A 68 6.61 -3.01 -4.51
CA ARG A 68 7.61 -3.10 -5.57
C ARG A 68 7.08 -3.83 -6.81
N LYS A 69 6.40 -4.96 -6.61
CA LYS A 69 5.80 -5.74 -7.71
C LYS A 69 4.72 -4.93 -8.42
N LEU A 70 3.78 -4.36 -7.66
CA LEU A 70 2.69 -3.54 -8.21
C LEU A 70 3.22 -2.29 -8.94
N ALA A 71 4.23 -1.61 -8.39
CA ALA A 71 4.89 -0.47 -9.04
C ALA A 71 5.62 -0.85 -10.34
N ALA A 72 6.08 -2.11 -10.46
CA ALA A 72 6.65 -2.64 -11.69
C ALA A 72 5.59 -3.10 -12.71
N GLY A 73 4.30 -2.95 -12.40
CA GLY A 73 3.19 -3.46 -13.20
C GLY A 73 2.97 -4.97 -13.06
N GLU A 74 3.60 -5.61 -12.07
CA GLU A 74 3.36 -7.01 -11.75
C GLU A 74 2.19 -7.17 -10.78
N GLU A 75 1.49 -8.29 -10.89
CA GLU A 75 0.39 -8.61 -9.99
C GLU A 75 0.83 -9.60 -8.90
N THR A 76 0.37 -9.39 -7.67
CA THR A 76 0.50 -10.36 -6.59
C THR A 76 -0.69 -11.33 -6.60
N GLU A 77 -0.53 -12.51 -6.01
CA GLU A 77 -1.65 -13.46 -5.86
C GLU A 77 -2.84 -12.85 -5.10
N PHE A 78 -2.55 -11.93 -4.17
CA PHE A 78 -3.60 -11.19 -3.48
C PHE A 78 -4.26 -10.15 -4.40
N SER A 79 -3.48 -9.34 -5.14
CA SER A 79 -4.05 -8.31 -6.02
C SER A 79 -4.91 -8.93 -7.12
N LYS A 80 -4.48 -10.02 -7.75
CA LYS A 80 -5.29 -10.77 -8.73
C LYS A 80 -6.64 -11.17 -8.16
N ARG A 81 -6.65 -11.68 -6.92
CA ARG A 81 -7.88 -12.09 -6.25
C ARG A 81 -8.74 -10.89 -5.88
N ALA A 82 -8.14 -9.82 -5.34
CA ALA A 82 -8.81 -8.61 -4.92
C ALA A 82 -9.52 -7.92 -6.09
N SER A 83 -8.84 -7.77 -7.22
CA SER A 83 -9.40 -7.22 -8.46
C SER A 83 -10.49 -8.11 -9.03
N LYS A 84 -10.28 -9.43 -9.07
CA LYS A 84 -11.27 -10.39 -9.61
C LYS A 84 -12.57 -10.44 -8.80
N THR A 85 -12.48 -10.27 -7.48
CA THR A 85 -13.65 -10.37 -6.59
C THR A 85 -14.31 -9.03 -6.28
N GLY A 86 -13.75 -7.90 -6.73
CA GLY A 86 -14.21 -6.57 -6.32
C GLY A 86 -14.24 -6.44 -4.80
N MET A 87 -13.18 -6.87 -4.12
CA MET A 87 -13.17 -7.10 -2.66
C MET A 87 -13.62 -5.88 -1.84
N TYR A 88 -13.45 -4.69 -2.42
CA TYR A 88 -13.74 -3.41 -1.80
C TYR A 88 -14.69 -2.52 -2.64
N ASP A 89 -15.33 -3.07 -3.68
CA ASP A 89 -16.26 -2.37 -4.61
C ASP A 89 -17.72 -2.36 -4.11
N LYS A 90 -17.94 -2.47 -2.79
CA LYS A 90 -19.27 -2.69 -2.21
C LYS A 90 -19.75 -1.55 -1.33
#